data_AF-A0A940ML61-F1
#
_entry.id   AF-A0A940ML61-F1
#
_cell.length_a   1.000
_cell.length_b   1.000
_cell.length_c   1.000
_cell.angle_alpha   90.00
_cell.angle_beta   90.00
_cell.angle_gamma   90.00
#
_symmetry.space_group_name_H-M   'P 1'
#
loop_
_entity.id
_entity.type
_entity.pdbx_description
1 polymer ?
#
loop_
_entity_poly.entity_id
_entity_poly.type
_entity_poly.pdbx_seq_one_letter_code
_entity_poly.pdbx_strand_id
1 'polypeptide(L)' 'MTRTIFTALILTLAPLAASACPFHDAQAMSCAEGTVFDADSKSCKVVSS' A
#
# COMPACT_ATOMS: atom_id res chain seq x y z
N MET A 1 20.90 -6.06 20.09
CA MET A 1 20.59 -5.62 18.72
C MET A 1 19.75 -6.64 17.93
N THR A 2 19.79 -7.93 18.21
CA THR A 2 18.92 -8.92 17.53
C THR A 2 17.42 -8.66 17.74
N ARG A 3 17.01 -8.33 18.97
CA ARG A 3 15.59 -8.09 19.32
C ARG A 3 14.94 -6.95 18.52
N THR A 4 15.68 -5.88 18.22
CA THR A 4 15.16 -4.72 17.48
C THR A 4 14.96 -5.00 15.99
N ILE A 5 15.80 -5.86 15.41
CA ILE A 5 15.68 -6.29 14.01
C ILE A 5 14.43 -7.16 13.84
N PHE A 6 14.19 -8.09 14.76
CA PHE A 6 12.99 -8.92 14.75
C PHE A 6 11.71 -8.10 14.91
N THR A 7 11.70 -7.09 15.79
CA THR A 7 10.52 -6.21 15.94
C THR A 7 10.28 -5.36 14.70
N ALA A 8 11.33 -4.83 14.05
CA ALA A 8 11.18 -4.04 12.84
C ALA A 8 10.59 -4.88 11.69
N LEU A 9 11.05 -6.12 11.53
CA LEU A 9 10.52 -7.04 10.52
C LEU A 9 9.02 -7.30 10.71
N ILE A 10 8.57 -7.49 11.95
CA ILE A 10 7.14 -7.69 12.26
C ILE A 10 6.33 -6.43 11.94
N LEU A 11 6.83 -5.23 12.28
CA LEU A 11 6.11 -3.98 12.01
C LEU A 11 5.95 -3.70 10.50
N THR A 12 6.92 -4.09 9.67
CA THR A 12 6.82 -3.88 8.21
C THR A 12 5.82 -4.82 7.53
N LEU A 13 5.46 -5.94 8.16
CA LEU A 13 4.51 -6.91 7.60
C LEU A 13 3.04 -6.59 7.94
N ALA A 14 2.80 -5.84 9.01
CA ALA A 14 1.45 -5.49 9.46
C ALA A 14 0.59 -4.73 8.42
N PRO A 15 1.12 -3.77 7.64
CA PRO A 15 0.31 -3.00 6.69
C PRO A 15 -0.19 -3.84 5.50
N LEU A 16 0.51 -4.93 5.15
CA LEU A 16 0.10 -5.81 4.04
C LEU A 16 -1.25 -6.48 4.32
N ALA A 17 -1.49 -6.84 5.58
CA ALA A 17 -2.74 -7.44 6.03
C ALA A 17 -3.89 -6.43 6.25
N ALA A 18 -3.57 -5.14 6.40
CA ALA A 18 -4.56 -4.08 6.62
C ALA A 18 -5.20 -3.53 5.33
N SER A 19 -4.76 -4.01 4.17
CA SER A 19 -5.33 -3.65 2.86
C SER A 19 -6.72 -4.24 2.59
N ALA A 20 -7.26 -5.04 3.51
CA ALA A 20 -8.62 -5.53 3.48
C ALA A 20 -9.36 -4.94 4.67
N CYS A 21 -10.00 -3.78 4.50
CA CYS A 21 -10.93 -3.24 5.50
C CYS A 21 -12.17 -4.15 5.56
N PRO A 22 -12.31 -5.05 6.54
CA PRO A 22 -13.33 -6.11 6.47
C PRO A 22 -14.76 -5.60 6.73
N PHE A 23 -14.89 -4.33 7.15
CA PHE A 23 -16.16 -3.67 7.47
C PHE A 23 -16.53 -2.57 6.46
N HIS A 24 -15.76 -2.40 5.38
CA HIS A 24 -16.01 -1.39 4.36
C HIS A 24 -15.76 -1.94 2.96
N ASP A 25 -16.73 -1.80 2.06
CA ASP A 25 -16.66 -2.34 0.71
C ASP A 25 -15.71 -1.56 -0.22
N ALA A 26 -15.40 -0.31 0.13
CA ALA A 26 -14.56 0.56 -0.68
C ALA A 26 -13.54 1.31 0.19
N GLN A 27 -12.28 1.19 -0.20
CA GLN A 27 -11.17 1.96 0.35
C GLN A 27 -10.64 2.85 -0.77
N ALA A 28 -10.82 4.17 -0.62
CA ALA A 28 -10.26 5.14 -1.53
C ALA A 28 -8.76 5.29 -1.22
N MET A 29 -7.92 4.87 -2.15
CA MET A 29 -6.46 4.98 -2.05
C MET A 29 -5.99 6.08 -2.99
N SER A 30 -5.15 7.00 -2.50
CA SER A 30 -4.43 7.93 -3.38
C SER A 30 -3.23 7.22 -3.99
N CYS A 31 -2.97 7.47 -5.27
CA CYS A 31 -1.74 7.02 -5.91
C CYS A 31 -0.53 7.78 -5.36
N ALA A 32 0.66 7.17 -5.43
CA ALA A 32 1.91 7.83 -5.04
C ALA A 32 2.16 9.09 -5.89
N GLU A 33 2.93 10.04 -5.36
CA GLU A 33 3.30 11.26 -6.07
C GLU A 33 3.91 10.93 -7.44
N GLY A 34 3.49 11.66 -8.49
CA GLY A 34 3.92 11.41 -9.87
C GLY A 34 3.26 10.21 -10.55
N THR A 35 2.26 9.59 -9.93
CA THR A 35 1.47 8.51 -10.54
C THR A 35 -0.02 8.83 -10.59
N VAL A 36 -0.73 8.31 -11.60
CA VAL A 36 -2.17 8.46 -11.80
C VAL A 36 -2.84 7.09 -11.89
N PHE A 37 -4.05 6.96 -11.35
CA PHE A 37 -4.81 5.73 -11.44
C PHE A 37 -5.27 5.50 -12.89
N ASP A 38 -4.88 4.36 -13.44
CA ASP A 38 -5.31 3.86 -14.74
C ASP A 38 -6.41 2.80 -14.53
N ALA A 39 -7.63 3.10 -14.98
CA ALA A 39 -8.79 2.25 -14.74
C ALA A 39 -8.73 0.93 -15.55
N ASP A 40 -8.07 0.95 -16.71
CA ASP A 40 -7.93 -0.19 -17.61
C ASP A 40 -7.04 -1.29 -16.99
N SER A 41 -5.87 -0.91 -16.48
CA SER A 41 -4.93 -1.82 -15.80
C SER A 41 -5.17 -1.95 -14.29
N LYS A 42 -6.12 -1.19 -13.73
CA LYS A 42 -6.45 -1.13 -12.30
C LYS A 42 -5.21 -0.86 -11.43
N SER A 43 -4.34 0.02 -11.90
CA SER A 43 -3.03 0.27 -11.28
C SER A 43 -2.63 1.74 -11.37
N CYS A 44 -1.79 2.20 -10.45
CA CYS A 44 -1.19 3.53 -10.54
C CYS A 44 -0.03 3.50 -11.54
N LYS A 45 -0.09 4.34 -12.58
CA LYS A 45 0.94 4.46 -13.63
C LYS A 45 1.69 5.78 -13.50
N VAL A 46 2.98 5.78 -13.84
CA VAL A 46 3.80 7.00 -13.87
C VAL A 46 3.24 7.98 -14.89
N VAL A 47 3.10 9.24 -14.50
CA VAL A 47 2.79 10.32 -15.42
C VAL A 47 4.09 10.66 -16.15
N SER A 48 4.28 10.15 -17.36
CA SER A 48 5.46 10.52 -18.17
C SER A 48 5.30 11.98 -18.63
N SER A 49 6.28 12.82 -18.31
CA SER A 49 6.38 14.21 -18.80
C SER A 49 6.93 14.25 -20.22
#